data_AF-A0A5K1CLS6-F1
#
_entry.id   AF-A0A5K1CLS6-F1
#
_cell.length_a   1.000
_cell.length_b   1.000
_cell.length_c   1.000
_cell.angle_alpha   90.00
_cell.angle_beta   90.00
_cell.angle_gamma   90.00
#
_symmetry.space_group_name_H-M   'P 1'
#
loop_
_entity.id
_entity.type
_entity.pdbx_description
1 polymer ?
#
loop_
_entity_poly.entity_id
_entity_poly.type
_entity_poly.pdbx_seq_one_letter_code
_entity_poly.pdbx_strand_id
1 'polypeptide(L)'
;ISSTLVHHNFLIIFSWVLLYLNFDDTQMVVTILYIFLHGRLYLSLSGLENLLVKYAHDRVVDPLKATLASQSLVQIGLLMALPMVMEIGLERGFRTALSDIIIMQLQLCSVFFTFSLSTKTHYFGCTVLHGGAKYRATGRGFVVRHEKFAENYRFYSRSHFVKGLELMILLLVYGSYGSTSSDPNAYVLLSFSMWFLVVSWMFSPFLFNPSGFESQKNWTKWISSRGGIEVPGDKSWESWWEEEQEH
;
A
#
# COMPACT_ATOMS: atom_id res chain seq x y z
N ILE A 1 11.82 -9.93 22.61
CA ILE A 1 11.33 -10.13 21.21
C ILE A 1 9.96 -9.45 20.97
N SER A 2 9.38 -8.76 21.97
CA SER A 2 8.07 -8.11 21.88
C SER A 2 8.11 -6.56 21.88
N SER A 3 9.25 -5.94 21.57
CA SER A 3 9.35 -4.47 21.44
C SER A 3 9.30 -4.02 19.97
N THR A 4 10.03 -4.71 19.08
CA THR A 4 10.16 -4.36 17.65
C THR A 4 8.88 -4.51 16.82
N LEU A 5 7.95 -5.41 17.21
CA LEU A 5 6.73 -5.71 16.44
C LEU A 5 5.60 -4.67 16.61
N VAL A 6 5.53 -3.97 17.75
CA VAL A 6 4.55 -2.88 17.93
C VAL A 6 5.01 -1.60 17.23
N HIS A 7 6.33 -1.36 17.20
CA HIS A 7 6.93 -0.27 16.43
C HIS A 7 6.56 -0.32 14.93
N HIS A 8 6.36 -1.52 14.36
CA HIS A 8 6.04 -1.71 12.94
C HIS A 8 4.60 -1.41 12.53
N ASN A 9 3.60 -1.57 13.40
CA ASN A 9 2.21 -1.28 13.03
C ASN A 9 1.88 0.21 13.08
N PHE A 10 2.59 0.93 13.94
CA PHE A 10 2.49 2.38 14.01
C PHE A 10 3.25 3.09 12.88
N LEU A 11 4.32 2.48 12.35
CA LEU A 11 5.05 2.93 11.17
C LEU A 11 4.14 3.17 9.95
N ILE A 12 2.98 2.50 9.89
CA ILE A 12 2.07 2.48 8.74
C ILE A 12 0.92 3.48 8.88
N ILE A 13 0.38 3.65 10.11
CA ILE A 13 -0.69 4.63 10.39
C ILE A 13 -0.18 6.06 10.27
N PHE A 14 1.14 6.27 10.33
CA PHE A 14 1.76 7.58 10.12
C PHE A 14 2.73 7.65 8.94
N SER A 15 2.79 6.59 8.12
CA SER A 15 3.46 6.64 6.82
C SER A 15 2.83 7.66 5.87
N TRP A 16 1.64 8.19 6.17
CA TRP A 16 0.98 9.27 5.43
C TRP A 16 1.78 10.54 5.36
N VAL A 17 2.62 10.77 6.36
CA VAL A 17 3.51 11.92 6.45
C VAL A 17 4.91 11.59 5.95
N LEU A 18 5.36 10.33 6.14
CA LEU A 18 6.60 9.81 5.55
C LEU A 18 6.58 9.90 4.01
N LEU A 19 5.40 9.82 3.40
CA LEU A 19 5.19 9.96 1.96
C LEU A 19 5.56 11.34 1.38
N TYR A 20 5.75 12.36 2.22
CA TYR A 20 6.07 13.71 1.75
C TYR A 20 7.58 14.01 1.71
N LEU A 21 8.44 13.28 2.45
CA LEU A 21 9.79 13.79 2.77
C LEU A 21 11.00 12.98 2.32
N ASN A 22 10.89 11.73 1.85
CA ASN A 22 12.07 11.05 1.29
C ASN A 22 11.66 10.18 0.10
N PHE A 23 12.02 10.59 -1.11
CA PHE A 23 11.68 9.89 -2.35
C PHE A 23 12.42 8.54 -2.50
N ASP A 24 13.56 8.37 -1.80
CA ASP A 24 14.49 7.26 -2.03
C ASP A 24 14.32 6.06 -1.07
N ASP A 25 13.91 6.27 0.18
CA ASP A 25 13.78 5.19 1.20
C ASP A 25 12.42 4.46 1.19
N THR A 26 11.54 4.81 0.26
CA THR A 26 10.13 4.41 0.33
C THR A 26 9.87 2.95 -0.09
N GLN A 27 10.80 2.34 -0.83
CA GLN A 27 10.75 0.89 -1.13
C GLN A 27 10.96 0.02 0.11
N MET A 28 11.78 0.50 1.05
CA MET A 28 12.06 -0.20 2.30
C MET A 28 10.80 -0.34 3.14
N VAL A 29 9.95 0.70 3.16
CA VAL A 29 8.67 0.67 3.88
C VAL A 29 7.78 -0.45 3.36
N VAL A 30 7.55 -0.53 2.04
CA VAL A 30 6.71 -1.59 1.45
C VAL A 30 7.30 -2.98 1.77
N THR A 31 8.61 -3.16 1.58
CA THR A 31 9.27 -4.44 1.85
C THR A 31 9.15 -4.85 3.32
N ILE A 32 9.32 -3.90 4.24
CA ILE A 32 9.14 -4.07 5.67
C ILE A 32 7.72 -4.54 6.01
N LEU A 33 6.69 -3.95 5.39
CA LEU A 33 5.30 -4.36 5.59
C LEU A 33 5.06 -5.81 5.17
N TYR A 34 5.63 -6.19 4.03
CA TYR A 34 5.55 -7.56 3.54
C TYR A 34 6.22 -8.53 4.51
N ILE A 35 7.45 -8.26 4.93
CA ILE A 35 8.18 -9.10 5.90
C ILE A 35 7.41 -9.19 7.22
N PHE A 36 6.85 -8.06 7.69
CA PHE A 36 6.07 -8.02 8.92
C PHE A 36 4.84 -8.92 8.84
N LEU A 37 4.03 -8.79 7.79
CA LEU A 37 2.79 -9.57 7.63
C LEU A 37 3.08 -11.07 7.48
N HIS A 38 4.10 -11.43 6.70
CA HIS A 38 4.55 -12.81 6.56
C HIS A 38 5.06 -13.38 7.90
N GLY A 39 5.82 -12.59 8.65
CA GLY A 39 6.29 -12.96 9.99
C GLY A 39 5.12 -13.19 10.96
N ARG A 40 4.10 -12.33 10.94
CA ARG A 40 2.88 -12.50 11.76
C ARG A 40 2.10 -13.74 11.38
N LEU A 41 1.93 -13.97 10.08
CA LEU A 41 1.28 -15.17 9.59
C LEU A 41 2.03 -16.43 10.02
N TYR A 42 3.36 -16.44 9.93
CA TYR A 42 4.18 -17.55 10.40
C TYR A 42 4.02 -17.80 11.92
N LEU A 43 4.03 -16.75 12.74
CA LEU A 43 3.83 -16.86 14.19
C LEU A 43 2.43 -17.39 14.55
N SER A 44 1.42 -16.95 13.81
CA SER A 44 0.03 -17.40 13.94
C SER A 44 -0.10 -18.88 13.60
N LEU A 45 0.36 -19.30 12.41
CA LEU A 45 0.24 -20.67 11.92
C LEU A 45 1.08 -21.67 12.72
N SER A 46 2.24 -21.26 13.25
CA SER A 46 3.06 -22.10 14.13
C SER A 46 2.51 -22.25 15.56
N GLY A 47 1.45 -21.50 15.91
CA GLY A 47 0.91 -21.46 17.27
C GLY A 47 1.78 -20.73 18.29
N LEU A 48 2.94 -20.20 17.89
CA LEU A 48 3.84 -19.44 18.77
C LEU A 48 3.19 -18.15 19.25
N GLU A 49 2.34 -17.54 18.41
CA GLU A 49 1.57 -16.36 18.78
C GLU A 49 0.66 -16.64 19.99
N ASN A 50 -0.06 -17.76 20.00
CA ASN A 50 -0.91 -18.16 21.13
C ASN A 50 -0.10 -18.28 22.43
N LEU A 51 1.10 -18.86 22.36
CA LEU A 51 1.97 -19.02 23.52
C LEU A 51 2.46 -17.67 24.05
N LEU A 52 2.82 -16.75 23.15
CA LEU A 52 3.25 -15.40 23.52
C LEU A 52 2.11 -14.59 24.16
N VAL A 53 0.90 -14.69 23.63
CA VAL A 53 -0.28 -14.00 24.19
C VAL A 53 -0.59 -14.53 25.60
N LYS A 54 -0.58 -15.86 25.80
CA LYS A 54 -0.77 -16.47 27.12
C LYS A 54 0.31 -16.03 28.11
N TYR A 55 1.58 -16.12 27.73
CA TYR A 55 2.70 -15.70 28.57
C TYR A 55 2.64 -14.21 28.95
N ALA A 56 2.18 -13.35 28.03
CA ALA A 56 2.01 -11.93 28.30
C ALA A 56 0.83 -11.65 29.25
N HIS A 57 -0.24 -12.45 29.19
CA HIS A 57 -1.36 -12.32 30.11
C HIS A 57 -0.96 -12.72 31.54
N ASP A 58 -0.21 -13.82 31.68
CA ASP A 58 0.23 -14.35 32.97
C ASP A 58 1.21 -13.43 33.72
N ARG A 59 1.88 -12.52 33.00
CA ARG A 59 2.90 -11.61 33.55
C ARG A 59 2.43 -10.18 33.79
N VAL A 60 1.15 -9.85 33.54
CA VAL A 60 0.55 -8.50 33.71
C VAL A 60 1.48 -7.41 33.15
N VAL A 61 1.91 -7.56 31.89
CA VAL A 61 2.87 -6.63 31.24
C VAL A 61 2.19 -5.37 30.68
N ASP A 62 1.13 -4.90 31.32
CA ASP A 62 0.33 -3.76 30.89
C ASP A 62 1.11 -2.45 30.78
N PRO A 63 2.05 -2.12 31.70
CA PRO A 63 2.88 -0.93 31.55
C PRO A 63 3.76 -0.99 30.30
N LEU A 64 4.32 -2.18 29.99
CA LEU A 64 5.17 -2.35 28.81
C LEU A 64 4.36 -2.19 27.52
N LYS A 65 3.15 -2.74 27.45
CA LYS A 65 2.25 -2.53 26.31
C LYS A 65 1.88 -1.06 26.14
N ALA A 66 1.54 -0.37 27.23
CA ALA A 66 1.17 1.04 27.21
C ALA A 66 2.35 1.96 26.82
N THR A 67 3.53 1.72 27.38
CA THR A 67 4.75 2.48 27.04
C THR A 67 5.14 2.26 25.58
N LEU A 68 5.08 1.04 25.06
CA LEU A 68 5.40 0.74 23.66
C LEU A 68 4.37 1.34 22.69
N ALA A 69 3.08 1.29 23.02
CA ALA A 69 2.03 1.96 22.25
C ALA A 69 2.28 3.47 22.21
N SER A 70 2.56 4.11 23.36
CA SER A 70 2.84 5.55 23.43
C SER A 70 4.11 5.96 22.69
N GLN A 71 5.17 5.15 22.76
CA GLN A 71 6.43 5.43 22.07
C GLN A 71 6.24 5.35 20.57
N SER A 72 5.54 4.32 20.10
CA SER A 72 5.20 4.20 18.69
C SER A 72 4.42 5.44 18.23
N LEU A 73 3.32 5.78 18.95
CA LEU A 73 2.43 6.90 18.67
C LEU A 73 3.12 8.26 18.53
N VAL A 74 4.01 8.57 19.47
CA VAL A 74 4.63 9.89 19.57
C VAL A 74 5.82 10.04 18.61
N GLN A 75 6.61 8.97 18.40
CA GLN A 75 7.97 9.11 17.89
C GLN A 75 8.10 9.12 16.37
N ILE A 76 7.23 8.41 15.64
CA ILE A 76 7.35 8.28 14.17
C ILE A 76 6.31 9.12 13.46
N GLY A 77 5.18 9.34 14.12
CA GLY A 77 4.06 10.00 13.50
C GLY A 77 4.04 11.49 13.71
N LEU A 78 3.74 11.85 14.97
CA LEU A 78 3.62 13.23 15.37
C LEU A 78 4.90 14.02 15.02
N LEU A 79 6.07 13.44 15.29
CA LEU A 79 7.39 14.06 15.10
C LEU A 79 7.81 14.26 13.64
N MET A 80 7.32 13.44 12.70
CA MET A 80 7.64 13.58 11.27
C MET A 80 6.68 14.53 10.54
N ALA A 81 5.47 14.72 11.07
CA ALA A 81 4.48 15.64 10.50
C ALA A 81 4.63 17.03 11.05
N LEU A 82 5.16 17.09 12.27
CA LEU A 82 5.40 18.32 13.00
C LEU A 82 6.12 19.36 12.14
N PRO A 83 7.22 19.06 11.42
CA PRO A 83 7.97 20.08 10.69
C PRO A 83 7.11 20.81 9.66
N MET A 84 6.34 20.08 8.84
CA MET A 84 5.49 20.67 7.81
C MET A 84 4.29 21.42 8.43
N VAL A 85 3.63 20.82 9.42
CA VAL A 85 2.49 21.46 10.10
C VAL A 85 2.93 22.72 10.84
N MET A 86 4.14 22.70 11.41
CA MET A 86 4.77 23.86 12.04
C MET A 86 5.17 24.90 11.00
N GLU A 87 5.73 24.52 9.86
CA GLU A 87 6.08 25.44 8.76
C GLU A 87 4.84 26.18 8.26
N ILE A 88 3.78 25.46 7.86
CA ILE A 88 2.51 26.06 7.42
C ILE A 88 1.86 26.84 8.56
N GLY A 89 1.94 26.32 9.78
CA GLY A 89 1.39 26.97 10.98
C GLY A 89 2.07 28.29 11.31
N LEU A 90 3.40 28.38 11.12
CA LEU A 90 4.20 29.59 11.33
C LEU A 90 4.02 30.59 10.19
N GLU A 91 3.91 30.13 8.94
CA GLU A 91 3.75 31.00 7.76
C GLU A 91 2.33 31.57 7.60
N ARG A 92 1.30 30.75 7.84
CA ARG A 92 -0.09 31.04 7.46
C ARG A 92 -1.10 30.90 8.61
N GLY A 93 -0.61 30.56 9.80
CA GLY A 93 -1.39 30.38 11.03
C GLY A 93 -1.89 28.95 11.24
N PHE A 94 -2.00 28.55 12.52
CA PHE A 94 -2.34 27.17 12.91
C PHE A 94 -3.73 26.71 12.44
N ARG A 95 -4.72 27.61 12.42
CA ARG A 95 -6.08 27.29 11.92
C ARG A 95 -6.05 26.95 10.42
N THR A 96 -5.26 27.67 9.65
CA THR A 96 -5.07 27.43 8.21
C THR A 96 -4.37 26.10 7.99
N ALA A 97 -3.30 25.81 8.75
CA ALA A 97 -2.59 24.53 8.69
C ALA A 97 -3.52 23.33 8.97
N LEU A 98 -4.38 23.42 10.00
CA LEU A 98 -5.39 22.39 10.28
C LEU A 98 -6.41 22.23 9.15
N SER A 99 -6.88 23.32 8.57
CA SER A 99 -7.79 23.30 7.42
C SER A 99 -7.15 22.65 6.20
N ASP A 100 -5.91 23.00 5.90
CA ASP A 100 -5.16 22.47 4.75
C ASP A 100 -4.92 20.96 4.90
N ILE A 101 -4.58 20.48 6.10
CA ILE A 101 -4.45 19.03 6.36
C ILE A 101 -5.76 18.31 6.03
N ILE A 102 -6.91 18.84 6.48
CA ILE A 102 -8.22 18.22 6.22
C ILE A 102 -8.53 18.23 4.72
N ILE A 103 -8.30 19.36 4.05
CA ILE A 103 -8.54 19.49 2.60
C ILE A 103 -7.65 18.51 1.81
N MET A 104 -6.37 18.40 2.14
CA MET A 104 -5.46 17.45 1.51
C MET A 104 -5.96 16.00 1.66
N GLN A 105 -6.46 15.63 2.84
CA GLN A 105 -7.04 14.29 3.04
C GLN A 105 -8.33 14.07 2.22
N LEU A 106 -9.21 15.08 2.15
CA LEU A 106 -10.42 15.02 1.32
C LEU A 106 -10.11 14.93 -0.18
N GLN A 107 -8.99 15.50 -0.62
CA GLN A 107 -8.46 15.36 -1.99
C GLN A 107 -7.79 14.00 -2.24
N LEU A 108 -7.91 13.05 -1.31
CA LEU A 108 -7.34 11.70 -1.40
C LEU A 108 -5.81 11.70 -1.50
N CYS A 109 -5.14 12.71 -0.94
CA CYS A 109 -3.69 12.85 -0.95
C CYS A 109 -2.98 11.58 -0.44
N SER A 110 -3.52 10.96 0.60
CA SER A 110 -3.08 9.66 1.12
C SER A 110 -3.13 8.56 0.03
N VAL A 111 -4.30 8.34 -0.57
CA VAL A 111 -4.46 7.33 -1.64
C VAL A 111 -3.53 7.61 -2.83
N PHE A 112 -3.36 8.88 -3.19
CA PHE A 112 -2.45 9.29 -4.27
C PHE A 112 -1.00 8.94 -3.96
N PHE A 113 -0.54 9.21 -2.75
CA PHE A 113 0.83 8.95 -2.37
C PHE A 113 1.15 7.46 -2.28
N THR A 114 0.24 6.64 -1.76
CA THR A 114 0.41 5.17 -1.77
C THR A 114 0.42 4.57 -3.18
N PHE A 115 -0.37 5.13 -4.08
CA PHE A 115 -0.35 4.79 -5.50
C PHE A 115 0.98 5.18 -6.17
N SER A 116 1.43 6.42 -5.96
CA SER A 116 2.71 6.90 -6.48
C SER A 116 3.88 6.05 -5.98
N LEU A 117 3.84 5.71 -4.69
CA LEU A 117 4.83 4.86 -4.04
C LEU A 117 4.91 3.47 -4.69
N SER A 118 3.77 2.81 -4.90
CA SER A 118 3.75 1.48 -5.51
C SER A 118 4.32 1.50 -6.93
N THR A 119 3.93 2.48 -7.73
CA THR A 119 4.45 2.66 -9.10
C THR A 119 5.98 2.79 -9.09
N LYS A 120 6.52 3.71 -8.30
CA LYS A 120 7.97 3.93 -8.20
C LYS A 120 8.70 2.69 -7.70
N THR A 121 8.18 2.07 -6.63
CA THR A 121 8.81 0.90 -6.00
C THR A 121 8.88 -0.26 -6.98
N HIS A 122 7.80 -0.52 -7.72
CA HIS A 122 7.75 -1.59 -8.69
C HIS A 122 8.77 -1.38 -9.82
N TYR A 123 8.73 -0.23 -10.50
CA TYR A 123 9.58 0.00 -11.66
C TYR A 123 11.06 0.23 -11.31
N PHE A 124 11.36 0.81 -10.15
CA PHE A 124 12.73 0.86 -9.64
C PHE A 124 13.24 -0.56 -9.34
N GLY A 125 12.42 -1.40 -8.69
CA GLY A 125 12.77 -2.80 -8.45
C GLY A 125 13.01 -3.59 -9.74
N CYS A 126 12.17 -3.40 -10.76
CA CYS A 126 12.35 -4.01 -12.08
C CYS A 126 13.67 -3.56 -12.74
N THR A 127 14.00 -2.27 -12.63
CA THR A 127 15.25 -1.71 -13.15
C THR A 127 16.46 -2.33 -12.46
N VAL A 128 16.43 -2.46 -11.13
CA VAL A 128 17.53 -3.04 -10.34
C VAL A 128 17.70 -4.54 -10.58
N LEU A 129 16.61 -5.31 -10.62
CA LEU A 129 16.66 -6.78 -10.69
C LEU A 129 16.81 -7.32 -12.11
N HIS A 130 16.17 -6.68 -13.08
CA HIS A 130 16.07 -7.21 -14.45
C HIS A 130 16.78 -6.31 -15.47
N GLY A 131 17.33 -5.16 -15.07
CA GLY A 131 18.07 -4.25 -15.95
C GLY A 131 17.24 -3.59 -17.06
N GLY A 132 15.92 -3.79 -17.08
CA GLY A 132 15.03 -3.35 -18.14
C GLY A 132 14.36 -2.01 -17.84
N ALA A 133 14.99 -0.90 -18.23
CA ALA A 133 14.33 0.40 -18.22
C ALA A 133 13.40 0.53 -19.44
N LYS A 134 12.08 0.47 -19.23
CA LYS A 134 11.08 0.76 -20.27
C LYS A 134 10.73 2.25 -20.27
N TYR A 135 11.18 2.99 -21.28
CA TYR A 135 10.69 4.37 -21.50
C TYR A 135 9.27 4.34 -22.05
N ARG A 136 8.37 5.12 -21.43
CA ARG A 136 7.04 5.35 -21.96
C ARG A 136 6.83 6.84 -22.17
N ALA A 137 6.52 7.21 -23.41
CA ALA A 137 6.33 8.61 -23.77
C ALA A 137 5.13 9.20 -23.03
N THR A 138 5.37 10.23 -22.23
CA THR A 138 4.32 11.13 -21.74
C THR A 138 3.90 11.99 -22.93
N GLY A 139 2.78 11.64 -23.58
CA GLY A 139 2.32 12.34 -24.78
C GLY A 139 2.30 13.86 -24.56
N ARG A 140 2.83 14.64 -25.50
CA ARG A 140 2.70 16.10 -25.49
C ARG A 140 1.25 16.48 -25.81
N GLY A 141 0.47 16.81 -24.78
CA GLY A 141 -0.86 17.38 -24.92
C GLY A 141 -1.60 17.44 -23.59
N PHE A 142 -2.06 18.64 -23.21
CA PHE A 142 -2.97 18.88 -22.07
C PHE A 142 -4.40 18.45 -22.41
N VAL A 143 -4.59 17.20 -22.83
CA VAL A 143 -5.91 16.62 -22.99
C VAL A 143 -5.99 15.47 -22.02
N VAL A 144 -6.95 15.55 -21.09
CA VAL A 144 -7.39 14.42 -20.26
C VAL A 144 -7.82 13.31 -21.22
N ARG A 145 -6.91 12.36 -21.49
CA ARG A 145 -7.16 11.23 -22.37
C ARG A 145 -7.89 10.15 -21.59
N HIS A 146 -8.86 9.53 -22.27
CA HIS A 146 -9.67 8.48 -21.68
C HIS A 146 -8.91 7.17 -21.85
N GLU A 147 -8.37 6.65 -20.75
CA GLU A 147 -7.66 5.36 -20.73
C GLU A 147 -8.67 4.24 -20.46
N LYS A 148 -8.71 3.25 -21.35
CA LYS A 148 -9.66 2.13 -21.27
C LYS A 148 -9.36 1.26 -20.05
N PHE A 149 -10.36 0.51 -19.58
CA PHE A 149 -10.18 -0.42 -18.45
C PHE A 149 -9.03 -1.40 -18.66
N ALA A 150 -8.98 -2.05 -19.82
CA ALA A 150 -7.95 -3.04 -20.14
C ALA A 150 -6.54 -2.43 -20.11
N GLU A 151 -6.40 -1.19 -20.58
CA GLU A 151 -5.13 -0.47 -20.58
C GLU A 151 -4.73 -0.08 -19.15
N ASN A 152 -5.65 0.47 -18.37
CA ASN A 152 -5.45 0.76 -16.96
C ASN A 152 -5.08 -0.51 -16.15
N TYR A 153 -5.77 -1.63 -16.41
CA TYR A 153 -5.47 -2.90 -15.78
C TYR A 153 -4.06 -3.38 -16.10
N ARG A 154 -3.68 -3.40 -17.37
CA ARG A 154 -2.32 -3.82 -17.80
C ARG A 154 -1.24 -2.98 -17.12
N PHE A 155 -1.44 -1.67 -17.03
CA PHE A 155 -0.47 -0.76 -16.41
C PHE A 155 -0.23 -1.01 -14.93
N TYR A 156 -1.30 -1.28 -14.20
CA TYR A 156 -1.25 -1.35 -12.74
C TYR A 156 -1.39 -2.78 -12.22
N SER A 157 -1.43 -3.79 -13.08
CA SER A 157 -1.56 -5.21 -12.70
C SER A 157 -0.44 -5.65 -11.76
N ARG A 158 0.82 -5.56 -12.20
CA ARG A 158 1.98 -6.05 -11.42
C ARG A 158 2.36 -5.14 -10.25
N SER A 159 2.18 -3.83 -10.41
CA SER A 159 2.51 -2.85 -9.37
C SER A 159 1.45 -2.78 -8.26
N HIS A 160 0.15 -2.81 -8.62
CA HIS A 160 -0.94 -2.56 -7.67
C HIS A 160 -1.84 -3.77 -7.47
N PHE A 161 -2.49 -4.27 -8.53
CA PHE A 161 -3.56 -5.28 -8.37
C PHE A 161 -3.06 -6.59 -7.80
N VAL A 162 -1.99 -7.16 -8.38
CA VAL A 162 -1.41 -8.42 -7.90
C VAL A 162 -0.90 -8.25 -6.46
N LYS A 163 -0.20 -7.15 -6.17
CA LYS A 163 0.37 -6.86 -4.85
C LYS A 163 -0.70 -6.57 -3.79
N GLY A 164 -1.76 -5.87 -4.18
CA GLY A 164 -2.93 -5.60 -3.34
C GLY A 164 -3.69 -6.89 -3.02
N LEU A 165 -3.94 -7.75 -4.00
CA LEU A 165 -4.57 -9.05 -3.81
C LEU A 165 -3.72 -9.99 -2.95
N GLU A 166 -2.41 -10.03 -3.16
CA GLU A 166 -1.46 -10.79 -2.33
C GLU A 166 -1.56 -10.39 -0.86
N LEU A 167 -1.46 -9.08 -0.56
CA LEU A 167 -1.62 -8.58 0.80
C LEU A 167 -3.02 -8.80 1.37
N MET A 168 -4.07 -8.66 0.54
CA MET A 168 -5.46 -8.90 0.95
C MET A 168 -5.64 -10.35 1.41
N ILE A 169 -5.14 -11.31 0.64
CA ILE A 169 -5.22 -12.73 0.98
C ILE A 169 -4.46 -13.00 2.27
N LEU A 170 -3.23 -12.48 2.40
CA LEU A 170 -2.42 -12.63 3.61
C LEU A 170 -3.13 -12.05 4.86
N LEU A 171 -3.77 -10.89 4.74
CA LEU A 171 -4.55 -10.27 5.81
C LEU A 171 -5.79 -11.07 6.18
N LEU A 172 -6.49 -11.65 5.19
CA LEU A 172 -7.65 -12.51 5.42
C LEU A 172 -7.24 -13.79 6.16
N VAL A 173 -6.15 -14.43 5.73
CA VAL A 173 -5.62 -15.63 6.41
C VAL A 173 -5.13 -15.28 7.82
N TYR A 174 -4.44 -14.15 8.00
CA TYR A 174 -4.04 -13.71 9.33
C TYR A 174 -5.26 -13.36 10.22
N GLY A 175 -6.33 -12.81 9.65
CA GLY A 175 -7.59 -12.57 10.36
C GLY A 175 -8.26 -13.84 10.85
N SER A 176 -8.20 -14.93 10.07
CA SER A 176 -8.83 -16.20 10.43
C SER A 176 -8.01 -17.05 11.40
N TYR A 177 -6.67 -17.04 11.30
CA TYR A 177 -5.80 -17.90 12.12
C TYR A 177 -5.04 -17.16 13.23
N GLY A 178 -4.99 -15.82 13.20
CA GLY A 178 -4.20 -15.01 14.15
C GLY A 178 -4.77 -15.05 15.56
N SER A 179 -3.96 -15.35 16.56
CA SER A 179 -4.41 -15.33 17.96
C SER A 179 -4.85 -13.94 18.41
N THR A 180 -4.17 -12.92 17.90
CA THR A 180 -4.51 -11.50 18.14
C THR A 180 -5.83 -11.11 17.48
N SER A 181 -6.38 -11.90 16.54
CA SER A 181 -7.72 -11.64 15.98
C SER A 181 -8.86 -11.90 16.97
N SER A 182 -8.57 -12.60 18.07
CA SER A 182 -9.53 -12.82 19.16
C SER A 182 -9.85 -11.54 19.95
N ASP A 183 -8.97 -10.53 19.91
CA ASP A 183 -9.25 -9.18 20.41
C ASP A 183 -9.49 -8.23 19.23
N PRO A 184 -10.75 -7.81 19.00
CA PRO A 184 -11.10 -6.94 17.87
C PRO A 184 -10.33 -5.62 17.86
N ASN A 185 -10.06 -5.03 19.02
CA ASN A 185 -9.39 -3.73 19.10
C ASN A 185 -7.90 -3.86 18.74
N ALA A 186 -7.25 -4.91 19.23
CA ALA A 186 -5.86 -5.20 18.90
C ALA A 186 -5.70 -5.53 17.41
N TYR A 187 -6.61 -6.32 16.85
CA TYR A 187 -6.59 -6.65 15.42
C TYR A 187 -6.78 -5.42 14.54
N VAL A 188 -7.76 -4.55 14.84
CA VAL A 188 -8.01 -3.32 14.08
C VAL A 188 -6.79 -2.41 14.17
N LEU A 189 -6.24 -2.18 15.35
CA LEU A 189 -5.05 -1.33 15.52
C LEU A 189 -3.85 -1.85 14.71
N LEU A 190 -3.70 -3.17 14.63
CA LEU A 190 -2.60 -3.81 13.91
C LEU A 190 -2.79 -3.76 12.38
N SER A 191 -4.01 -4.04 11.91
CA SER A 191 -4.27 -4.33 10.49
C SER A 191 -4.86 -3.15 9.72
N PHE A 192 -5.37 -2.11 10.39
CA PHE A 192 -6.06 -0.98 9.77
C PHE A 192 -5.27 -0.35 8.62
N SER A 193 -3.98 -0.14 8.84
CA SER A 193 -3.10 0.53 7.90
C SER A 193 -2.75 -0.35 6.69
N MET A 194 -2.63 -1.66 6.88
CA MET A 194 -2.44 -2.63 5.79
C MET A 194 -3.73 -2.78 4.97
N TRP A 195 -4.88 -2.78 5.63
CA TRP A 195 -6.18 -2.73 4.95
C TRP A 195 -6.33 -1.44 4.14
N PHE A 196 -5.92 -0.29 4.69
CA PHE A 196 -5.90 0.96 3.94
C PHE A 196 -4.99 0.86 2.71
N LEU A 197 -3.80 0.28 2.85
CA LEU A 197 -2.86 0.08 1.72
C LEU A 197 -3.48 -0.81 0.64
N VAL A 198 -4.09 -1.94 1.03
CA VAL A 198 -4.81 -2.85 0.13
C VAL A 198 -5.91 -2.12 -0.63
N VAL A 199 -6.78 -1.41 0.09
CA VAL A 199 -7.87 -0.63 -0.52
C VAL A 199 -7.29 0.43 -1.45
N SER A 200 -6.26 1.14 -1.02
CA SER A 200 -5.62 2.17 -1.86
C SER A 200 -5.07 1.58 -3.14
N TRP A 201 -4.33 0.48 -3.11
CA TRP A 201 -3.79 -0.14 -4.33
C TRP A 201 -4.87 -0.73 -5.23
N MET A 202 -5.93 -1.32 -4.66
CA MET A 202 -7.02 -1.88 -5.43
C MET A 202 -7.89 -0.81 -6.10
N PHE A 203 -8.08 0.35 -5.48
CA PHE A 203 -8.99 1.38 -5.97
C PHE A 203 -8.30 2.58 -6.64
N SER A 204 -7.06 2.91 -6.28
CA SER A 204 -6.36 4.10 -6.81
C SER A 204 -6.25 4.15 -8.34
N PRO A 205 -5.97 3.05 -9.07
CA PRO A 205 -5.94 3.11 -10.53
C PRO A 205 -7.28 3.54 -11.13
N PHE A 206 -8.39 3.27 -10.44
CA PHE A 206 -9.74 3.62 -10.89
C PHE A 206 -10.20 4.98 -10.37
N LEU A 207 -9.84 5.36 -9.14
CA LEU A 207 -10.15 6.66 -8.57
C LEU A 207 -9.52 7.79 -9.37
N PHE A 208 -8.28 7.60 -9.82
CA PHE A 208 -7.57 8.57 -10.65
C PHE A 208 -7.83 8.38 -12.16
N ASN A 209 -8.64 7.39 -12.55
CA ASN A 209 -9.16 7.22 -13.90
C ASN A 209 -10.65 6.77 -13.88
N PRO A 210 -11.59 7.68 -13.56
CA PRO A 210 -13.01 7.34 -13.42
C PRO A 210 -13.64 6.78 -14.71
N SER A 211 -13.11 7.17 -15.87
CA SER A 211 -13.58 6.74 -17.19
C SER A 211 -13.31 5.27 -17.51
N GLY A 212 -12.49 4.58 -16.70
CA GLY A 212 -12.18 3.17 -16.89
C GLY A 212 -13.43 2.26 -16.88
N PHE A 213 -14.44 2.59 -16.07
CA PHE A 213 -15.63 1.73 -15.92
C PHE A 213 -16.60 1.74 -17.10
N GLU A 214 -16.52 2.72 -18.00
CA GLU A 214 -17.42 2.82 -19.16
C GLU A 214 -17.17 1.72 -20.22
N SER A 215 -16.07 0.98 -20.10
CA SER A 215 -15.55 0.13 -21.18
C SER A 215 -15.76 -1.38 -20.99
N GLN A 216 -16.78 -1.83 -20.26
CA GLN A 216 -17.04 -3.27 -20.03
C GLN A 216 -17.01 -4.09 -21.34
N LYS A 217 -17.57 -3.55 -22.44
CA LYS A 217 -17.53 -4.20 -23.76
C LYS A 217 -16.10 -4.36 -24.32
N ASN A 218 -15.24 -3.36 -24.12
CA ASN A 218 -13.84 -3.42 -24.55
C ASN A 218 -13.03 -4.39 -23.70
N TRP A 219 -13.30 -4.45 -22.39
CA TRP A 219 -12.73 -5.44 -21.49
C TRP A 219 -13.13 -6.86 -21.90
N THR A 220 -14.42 -7.12 -22.07
CA THR A 220 -14.92 -8.44 -22.49
C THR A 220 -14.31 -8.86 -23.82
N LYS A 221 -14.16 -7.92 -24.77
CA LYS A 221 -13.47 -8.21 -26.04
C LYS A 221 -12.01 -8.59 -25.79
N TRP A 222 -11.24 -7.78 -25.06
CA TRP A 222 -9.82 -8.00 -24.79
C TRP A 222 -9.56 -9.33 -24.05
N ILE A 223 -10.35 -9.66 -23.02
CA ILE A 223 -10.23 -10.92 -22.26
C ILE A 223 -10.69 -12.15 -23.06
N SER A 224 -11.55 -11.97 -24.08
CA SER A 224 -12.00 -13.06 -24.96
C SER A 224 -11.09 -13.30 -26.17
N SER A 225 -10.25 -12.32 -26.52
CA SER A 225 -9.31 -12.43 -27.65
C SER A 225 -8.21 -13.43 -27.32
N ARG A 226 -8.08 -14.49 -28.14
CA ARG A 226 -6.90 -15.35 -28.13
C ARG A 226 -5.68 -14.59 -28.65
N GLY A 227 -4.52 -14.90 -28.08
CA GLY A 227 -3.23 -14.40 -28.50
C GLY A 227 -2.77 -15.06 -29.79
N GLY A 228 -1.55 -14.71 -30.21
CA GLY A 228 -0.89 -15.26 -31.37
C GLY A 228 0.46 -14.59 -31.59
N ILE A 229 1.31 -15.20 -32.42
CA ILE A 229 2.59 -14.63 -32.82
C ILE A 229 2.32 -13.25 -33.44
N GLU A 230 2.97 -12.19 -32.91
CA GLU A 230 2.82 -10.77 -33.27
C GLU A 230 1.51 -10.06 -32.87
N VAL A 231 0.60 -10.69 -32.13
CA VAL A 231 -0.56 -9.96 -31.59
C VAL A 231 -0.09 -9.07 -30.43
N PRO A 232 -0.29 -7.75 -30.47
CA PRO A 232 0.15 -6.90 -29.38
C PRO A 232 -0.76 -7.07 -28.15
N GLY A 233 -0.19 -6.94 -26.94
CA GLY A 233 -0.92 -7.13 -25.70
C GLY A 233 -2.08 -6.14 -25.45
N ASP A 234 -2.21 -5.07 -26.24
CA ASP A 234 -3.38 -4.17 -26.17
C ASP A 234 -4.63 -4.77 -26.84
N LYS A 235 -4.47 -5.83 -27.64
CA LYS A 235 -5.56 -6.53 -28.32
C LYS A 235 -5.98 -7.83 -27.65
N SER A 236 -5.05 -8.50 -26.98
CA SER A 236 -5.29 -9.78 -26.30
C SER A 236 -4.64 -9.83 -24.93
N TRP A 237 -5.36 -10.40 -23.96
CA TRP A 237 -4.84 -10.68 -22.63
C TRP A 237 -3.75 -11.75 -22.62
N GLU A 238 -3.82 -12.72 -23.54
CA GLU A 238 -2.88 -13.84 -23.63
C GLU A 238 -1.51 -13.32 -24.09
N SER A 239 -1.48 -12.52 -25.16
CA SER A 239 -0.26 -11.85 -25.61
C SER A 239 0.30 -10.87 -24.58
N TRP A 240 -0.55 -10.12 -23.86
CA TRP A 240 -0.06 -9.28 -22.75
C TRP A 240 0.56 -10.12 -21.63
N TRP A 241 -0.05 -11.26 -21.31
CA TRP A 241 0.50 -12.14 -20.28
C TRP A 241 1.86 -12.69 -20.70
N GLU A 242 2.02 -13.12 -21.94
CA GLU A 242 3.31 -13.54 -22.51
C GLU A 242 4.35 -12.41 -22.47
N GLU A 243 3.98 -11.19 -22.92
CA GLU A 243 4.85 -9.99 -22.84
C GLU A 243 5.34 -9.70 -21.41
N GLU A 244 4.50 -9.96 -20.39
CA GLU A 244 4.87 -9.78 -18.99
C GLU A 244 5.77 -10.90 -18.44
N GLN A 245 5.78 -12.08 -19.08
CA GLN A 245 6.64 -13.22 -18.71
C GLN A 245 7.97 -13.26 -19.47
N GLU A 246 8.10 -12.55 -20.59
CA GLU A 246 9.35 -12.41 -21.35
C GLU A 246 10.41 -11.55 -20.62
N HIS A 247 10.31 -11.44 -19.29
CA HIS A 247 11.15 -10.64 -18.40
C HIS A 247 11.72 -11.47 -17.25
#